data_AF-A0A060NL10-F1
#
_entry.id   AF-A0A060NL10-F1
#
_cell.length_a   1.000
_cell.length_b   1.000
_cell.length_c   1.000
_cell.angle_alpha   90.00
_cell.angle_beta   90.00
_cell.angle_gamma   90.00
#
_symmetry.space_group_name_H-M   'P 1'
#
loop_
_entity.id
_entity.type
_entity.pdbx_description
1 polymer ?
#
loop_
_entity_poly.entity_id
_entity_poly.type
_entity_poly.pdbx_seq_one_letter_code
_entity_poly.pdbx_strand_id
1 'polypeptide(L)'
;MSRTHPAPSGPLRLCDTVVCVCKSGGEYGAAHVAALQQQLARHAPGARLICLTDLPDMPAGVERRTLQHDLPGWFSKLEIFDLPERCFLYIDLDVFITRSPLTDAPPGLWLLRGFKGRDFNSSVMLVNGNYRSILERFLADTQANLQAYSGRTGWGDQDFIRDSGQISGALQDLHPNLAASWKVDLRYRMGWIEPAPAVLVFHGKPKPEQLRIENPKPGRVRVRSWLYWPLAWLKALA
;
A
#
# COMPACT_ATOMS: atom_id res chain seq x y z
N MET A 1 18.30 5.94 18.50
CA MET A 1 17.46 6.16 19.71
C MET A 1 16.02 5.99 19.28
N SER A 2 15.37 4.89 19.67
CA SER A 2 13.96 4.62 19.35
C SER A 2 13.10 5.63 20.10
N ARG A 3 12.42 6.55 19.39
CA ARG A 3 11.36 7.35 20.01
C ARG A 3 10.20 6.39 20.26
N THR A 4 10.04 5.96 21.49
CA THR A 4 8.82 5.29 21.94
C THR A 4 7.69 6.31 21.86
N HIS A 5 6.96 6.33 20.75
CA HIS A 5 5.69 7.04 20.70
C HIS A 5 4.77 6.38 21.73
N PRO A 6 4.07 7.16 22.58
CA PRO A 6 3.09 6.58 23.49
C PRO A 6 2.10 5.76 22.68
N ALA A 7 1.76 4.56 23.17
CA ALA A 7 0.80 3.71 22.50
C ALA A 7 -0.50 4.50 22.28
N PRO A 8 -0.97 4.65 21.04
CA PRO A 8 -2.17 5.41 20.75
C PRO A 8 -3.34 4.77 21.50
N SER A 9 -4.05 5.60 22.25
CA SER A 9 -5.20 5.23 23.06
C SER A 9 -6.48 5.64 22.35
N GLY A 10 -7.51 4.80 22.39
CA GLY A 10 -8.81 5.09 21.79
C GLY A 10 -9.51 3.83 21.28
N PRO A 11 -10.82 3.93 20.96
CA PRO A 11 -11.58 2.81 20.41
C PRO A 11 -11.03 2.45 19.03
N LEU A 12 -10.98 1.14 18.75
CA LEU A 12 -10.66 0.63 17.43
C LEU A 12 -11.79 1.01 16.46
N ARG A 13 -11.40 1.50 15.29
CA ARG A 13 -12.35 1.80 14.21
C ARG A 13 -11.95 1.01 12.96
N LEU A 14 -12.86 0.19 12.48
CA LEU A 14 -12.75 -0.43 11.16
C LEU A 14 -13.01 0.63 10.09
N CYS A 15 -12.10 0.79 9.14
CA CYS A 15 -12.34 1.60 7.96
C CYS A 15 -12.79 0.69 6.81
N ASP A 16 -13.97 0.98 6.24
CA ASP A 16 -14.60 0.23 5.14
C ASP A 16 -14.33 0.86 3.75
N THR A 17 -13.66 2.01 3.74
CA THR A 17 -13.28 2.73 2.53
C THR A 17 -11.82 2.42 2.19
N VAL A 18 -11.59 2.03 0.94
CA VAL A 18 -10.27 1.82 0.36
C VAL A 18 -9.98 2.96 -0.62
N VAL A 19 -8.76 3.47 -0.57
CA VAL A 19 -8.27 4.54 -1.44
C VAL A 19 -7.08 4.02 -2.23
N CYS A 20 -7.01 4.31 -3.53
CA CYS A 20 -5.80 4.13 -4.33
C CYS A 20 -5.54 5.37 -5.20
N VAL A 21 -4.32 5.50 -5.73
CA VAL A 21 -3.94 6.58 -6.64
C VAL A 21 -3.53 5.98 -7.98
N CYS A 22 -4.07 6.52 -9.08
CA CYS A 22 -3.73 6.14 -10.45
C CYS A 22 -3.45 7.39 -11.27
N LYS A 23 -2.19 7.81 -11.37
CA LYS A 23 -1.78 8.94 -12.22
C LYS A 23 -1.37 8.46 -13.62
N SER A 24 -1.77 9.21 -14.64
CA SER A 24 -1.34 9.07 -16.02
C SER A 24 0.17 9.25 -16.18
N GLY A 25 0.74 8.72 -17.25
CA GLY A 25 2.19 8.78 -17.52
C GLY A 25 3.05 7.79 -16.71
N GLY A 26 2.45 7.02 -15.80
CA GLY A 26 3.10 5.93 -15.07
C GLY A 26 2.92 4.54 -15.70
N GLU A 27 3.35 3.50 -14.99
CA GLU A 27 3.14 2.10 -15.40
C GLU A 27 1.72 1.58 -15.10
N TYR A 28 0.95 2.32 -14.29
CA TYR A 28 -0.39 1.94 -13.87
C TYR A 28 -1.48 2.67 -14.65
N GLY A 29 -2.67 2.09 -14.66
CA GLY A 29 -3.82 2.61 -15.40
C GLY A 29 -5.12 1.98 -14.91
N ALA A 30 -6.24 2.31 -15.55
CA ALA A 30 -7.58 1.86 -15.15
C ALA A 30 -7.72 0.33 -14.98
N ALA A 31 -6.98 -0.46 -15.77
CA ALA A 31 -6.96 -1.93 -15.64
C ALA A 31 -6.41 -2.42 -14.29
N HIS A 32 -5.41 -1.71 -13.72
CA HIS A 32 -4.86 -2.04 -12.40
C HIS A 32 -5.85 -1.67 -11.29
N VAL A 33 -6.57 -0.55 -11.44
CA VAL A 33 -7.67 -0.17 -10.54
C VAL A 33 -8.79 -1.21 -10.61
N ALA A 34 -9.16 -1.68 -11.80
CA ALA A 34 -10.14 -2.76 -11.97
C ALA A 34 -9.68 -4.06 -11.30
N ALA A 35 -8.40 -4.42 -11.42
CA ALA A 35 -7.84 -5.59 -10.74
C ALA A 35 -7.90 -5.46 -9.21
N LEU A 36 -7.62 -4.27 -8.65
CA LEU A 36 -7.80 -4.00 -7.22
C LEU A 36 -9.27 -4.11 -6.81
N GLN A 37 -10.19 -3.53 -7.59
CA GLN A 37 -11.63 -3.60 -7.35
C GLN A 37 -12.14 -5.04 -7.31
N GLN A 38 -11.73 -5.88 -8.27
CA GLN A 38 -12.11 -7.30 -8.30
C GLN A 38 -11.62 -8.07 -7.07
N GLN A 39 -10.39 -7.78 -6.63
CA GLN A 39 -9.83 -8.37 -5.42
C GLN A 39 -10.58 -7.93 -4.16
N LEU A 40 -10.96 -6.65 -4.07
CA LEU A 40 -11.81 -6.14 -2.99
C LEU A 40 -13.20 -6.76 -3.00
N ALA A 41 -13.86 -6.84 -4.15
CA ALA A 41 -15.17 -7.47 -4.27
C ALA A 41 -15.16 -8.93 -3.78
N ARG A 42 -14.06 -9.66 -4.03
CA ARG A 42 -13.87 -11.04 -3.57
C ARG A 42 -13.59 -11.15 -2.07
N HIS A 43 -12.82 -10.23 -1.50
CA HIS A 43 -12.23 -10.38 -0.16
C HIS A 43 -12.77 -9.44 0.91
N ALA A 44 -13.40 -8.35 0.51
CA ALA A 44 -14.02 -7.34 1.35
C ALA A 44 -15.30 -6.83 0.65
N PRO A 45 -16.31 -7.70 0.45
CA PRO A 45 -17.55 -7.30 -0.22
C PRO A 45 -18.21 -6.14 0.53
N GLY A 46 -18.62 -5.11 -0.21
CA GLY A 46 -19.19 -3.89 0.34
C GLY A 46 -18.17 -2.78 0.64
N ALA A 47 -16.86 -3.05 0.55
CA ALA A 47 -15.86 -2.00 0.66
C ALA A 47 -16.02 -0.96 -0.46
N ARG A 48 -16.01 0.32 -0.08
CA ARG A 48 -16.04 1.42 -1.04
C ARG A 48 -14.63 1.64 -1.60
N LEU A 49 -14.49 1.78 -2.92
CA LEU A 49 -13.19 2.08 -3.55
C LEU A 49 -13.20 3.49 -4.16
N ILE A 50 -12.30 4.33 -3.66
CA ILE A 50 -12.03 5.67 -4.21
C ILE A 50 -10.69 5.63 -4.94
N CYS A 51 -10.65 6.12 -6.17
CA CYS A 51 -9.41 6.30 -6.91
C CYS A 51 -9.14 7.78 -7.17
N LEU A 52 -8.01 8.28 -6.67
CA LEU A 52 -7.49 9.61 -7.03
C LEU A 52 -6.74 9.48 -8.35
N THR A 53 -7.16 10.23 -9.36
CA THR A 53 -6.65 10.06 -10.73
C THR A 53 -6.82 11.33 -11.56
N ASP A 54 -5.96 11.48 -12.57
CA ASP A 54 -6.08 12.44 -13.68
C ASP A 54 -6.59 11.77 -14.97
N LEU A 55 -6.91 10.47 -14.93
CA LEU A 55 -7.51 9.76 -16.06
C LEU A 55 -8.96 10.22 -16.28
N PRO A 56 -9.42 10.25 -17.54
CA PRO A 56 -10.76 10.74 -17.88
C PRO A 56 -11.86 9.87 -17.26
N ASP A 57 -11.64 8.56 -17.21
CA ASP A 57 -12.63 7.56 -16.82
C ASP A 57 -12.07 6.53 -15.85
N MET A 58 -12.96 5.88 -15.09
CA MET A 58 -12.66 4.80 -14.15
C MET A 58 -13.62 3.61 -14.36
N PRO A 59 -13.23 2.39 -13.96
CA PRO A 59 -14.13 1.24 -13.98
C PRO A 59 -15.42 1.49 -13.21
N ALA A 60 -16.53 0.92 -13.67
CA ALA A 60 -17.82 1.06 -13.00
C ALA A 60 -17.75 0.58 -11.54
N GLY A 61 -18.34 1.34 -10.62
CA GLY A 61 -18.31 1.06 -9.18
C GLY A 61 -17.04 1.55 -8.45
N VAL A 62 -16.12 2.21 -9.16
CA VAL A 62 -15.01 2.96 -8.54
C VAL A 62 -15.40 4.43 -8.46
N GLU A 63 -15.30 5.03 -7.27
CA GLU A 63 -15.49 6.47 -7.09
C GLU A 63 -14.24 7.20 -7.60
N ARG A 64 -14.36 7.89 -8.74
CA ARG A 64 -13.29 8.71 -9.30
C ARG A 64 -13.19 10.04 -8.56
N ARG A 65 -11.99 10.42 -8.11
CA ARG A 65 -11.68 11.77 -7.63
C ARG A 65 -10.49 12.34 -8.39
N THR A 66 -10.59 13.60 -8.79
CA THR A 66 -9.55 14.26 -9.59
C THR A 66 -8.36 14.64 -8.70
N LEU A 67 -7.13 14.34 -9.15
CA LEU A 67 -5.90 14.90 -8.55
C LEU A 67 -5.88 16.43 -8.76
N GLN A 68 -5.53 17.19 -7.72
CA GLN A 68 -5.61 18.65 -7.67
C GLN A 68 -4.25 19.34 -7.82
N HIS A 69 -3.14 18.66 -7.51
CA HIS A 69 -1.84 19.31 -7.35
C HIS A 69 -0.79 18.93 -8.41
N ASP A 70 -1.17 18.08 -9.38
CA ASP A 70 -0.30 17.58 -10.45
C ASP A 70 1.09 17.09 -9.96
N LEU A 71 1.13 16.50 -8.77
CA LEU A 71 2.40 16.06 -8.19
C LEU A 71 3.00 14.92 -9.03
N PRO A 72 4.33 14.92 -9.26
CA PRO A 72 4.94 13.95 -10.16
C PRO A 72 4.93 12.53 -9.58
N GLY A 73 4.59 11.56 -10.42
CA GLY A 73 4.71 10.13 -10.12
C GLY A 73 4.08 9.72 -8.79
N TRP A 74 4.85 9.04 -7.93
CA TRP A 74 4.38 8.56 -6.64
C TRP A 74 4.02 9.67 -5.64
N PHE A 75 4.47 10.92 -5.84
CA PHE A 75 4.15 12.02 -4.92
C PHE A 75 2.67 12.42 -4.97
N SER A 76 1.95 12.11 -6.07
CA SER A 76 0.49 12.24 -6.12
C SER A 76 -0.24 11.44 -5.03
N LYS A 77 0.42 10.44 -4.43
CA LYS A 77 -0.10 9.73 -3.26
C LYS A 77 -0.37 10.66 -2.07
N LEU A 78 0.39 11.74 -1.91
CA LEU A 78 0.22 12.66 -0.79
C LEU A 78 -1.14 13.36 -0.80
N GLU A 79 -1.80 13.44 -1.96
CA GLU A 79 -3.11 14.06 -2.09
C GLU A 79 -4.22 13.30 -1.35
N ILE A 80 -4.00 12.03 -0.98
CA ILE A 80 -4.95 11.28 -0.15
C ILE A 80 -5.18 11.96 1.22
N PHE A 81 -4.21 12.76 1.70
CA PHE A 81 -4.33 13.45 2.98
C PHE A 81 -5.25 14.68 2.93
N ASP A 82 -5.70 15.11 1.75
CA ASP A 82 -6.71 16.16 1.58
C ASP A 82 -8.14 15.60 1.48
N LEU A 83 -8.30 14.27 1.55
CA LEU A 83 -9.61 13.64 1.44
C LEU A 83 -10.51 14.01 2.64
N PRO A 84 -11.82 14.25 2.43
CA PRO A 84 -12.78 14.44 3.50
C PRO A 84 -12.96 13.18 4.37
N GLU A 85 -12.69 11.99 3.83
CA GLU A 85 -12.65 10.75 4.59
C GLU A 85 -11.54 10.80 5.64
N ARG A 86 -11.91 10.60 6.90
CA ARG A 86 -10.98 10.55 8.03
C ARG A 86 -10.73 9.13 8.53
N CYS A 87 -11.25 8.12 7.85
CA CYS A 87 -11.07 6.71 8.13
C CYS A 87 -11.06 5.95 6.80
N PHE A 88 -9.88 5.60 6.30
CA PHE A 88 -9.73 4.80 5.09
C PHE A 88 -8.43 4.00 5.10
N LEU A 89 -8.39 2.96 4.27
CA LEU A 89 -7.20 2.18 3.97
C LEU A 89 -6.68 2.58 2.59
N TYR A 90 -5.51 3.20 2.52
CA TYR A 90 -4.78 3.37 1.27
C TYR A 90 -4.11 2.05 0.84
N ILE A 91 -4.19 1.71 -0.45
CA ILE A 91 -3.52 0.54 -1.04
C ILE A 91 -2.88 0.94 -2.38
N ASP A 92 -1.57 0.71 -2.54
CA ASP A 92 -0.84 0.85 -3.81
C ASP A 92 -1.36 -0.16 -4.86
N LEU A 93 -1.28 0.20 -6.14
CA LEU A 93 -1.77 -0.64 -7.25
C LEU A 93 -0.93 -1.90 -7.51
N ASP A 94 0.25 -2.04 -6.90
CA ASP A 94 1.07 -3.27 -6.92
C ASP A 94 0.93 -4.11 -5.64
N VAL A 95 -0.18 -3.95 -4.92
CA VAL A 95 -0.56 -4.82 -3.81
C VAL A 95 -1.57 -5.87 -4.28
N PHE A 96 -1.32 -7.14 -3.92
CA PHE A 96 -2.24 -8.24 -4.18
C PHE A 96 -2.94 -8.66 -2.88
N ILE A 97 -4.26 -8.77 -2.88
CA ILE A 97 -5.09 -9.11 -1.72
C ILE A 97 -5.36 -10.61 -1.70
N THR A 98 -5.06 -11.28 -0.59
CA THR A 98 -5.29 -12.72 -0.40
C THR A 98 -6.52 -13.03 0.47
N ARG A 99 -6.91 -12.11 1.34
CA ARG A 99 -8.12 -12.09 2.19
C ARG A 99 -8.40 -10.64 2.58
N SER A 100 -9.51 -10.36 3.28
CA SER A 100 -9.90 -8.98 3.61
C SER A 100 -8.71 -8.17 4.13
N PRO A 101 -8.36 -7.04 3.48
CA PRO A 101 -7.32 -6.14 3.94
C PRO A 101 -7.89 -5.11 4.95
N LEU A 102 -9.22 -5.03 5.07
CA LEU A 102 -9.87 -4.12 6.00
C LEU A 102 -9.47 -4.50 7.42
N THR A 103 -9.04 -3.49 8.15
CA THR A 103 -8.41 -3.64 9.44
C THR A 103 -8.82 -2.47 10.31
N ASP A 104 -8.93 -2.69 11.62
CA ASP A 104 -9.22 -1.65 12.57
C ASP A 104 -7.95 -1.13 13.24
N ALA A 105 -7.99 0.13 13.66
CA ALA A 105 -6.91 0.71 14.45
C ALA A 105 -7.44 1.84 15.35
N PRO A 106 -6.74 2.18 16.43
CA PRO A 106 -6.96 3.43 17.15
C PRO A 106 -6.77 4.64 16.21
N PRO A 107 -7.26 5.84 16.61
CA PRO A 107 -6.95 7.08 15.90
C PRO A 107 -5.44 7.22 15.65
N GLY A 108 -5.05 7.44 14.41
CA GLY A 108 -3.66 7.35 14.01
C GLY A 108 -3.44 7.28 12.50
N LEU A 109 -2.19 7.53 12.09
CA LEU A 109 -1.68 7.24 10.76
C LEU A 109 -0.77 6.01 10.87
N TRP A 110 -1.22 4.90 10.31
CA TRP A 110 -0.56 3.61 10.46
C TRP A 110 -0.06 3.14 9.12
N LEU A 111 1.22 2.79 9.02
CA LEU A 111 1.85 2.29 7.80
C LEU A 111 2.22 0.82 7.96
N LEU A 112 2.53 0.14 6.87
CA LEU A 112 3.22 -1.15 7.00
C LEU A 112 4.60 -0.95 7.63
N ARG A 113 5.07 -1.93 8.39
CA ARG A 113 6.49 -2.07 8.71
C ARG A 113 7.29 -2.15 7.42
N GLY A 114 8.42 -1.44 7.38
CA GLY A 114 9.28 -1.42 6.21
C GLY A 114 9.96 -2.76 5.95
N PHE A 115 10.28 -3.00 4.68
CA PHE A 115 11.02 -4.18 4.22
C PHE A 115 12.51 -3.82 3.99
N LYS A 116 13.40 -4.82 4.03
CA LYS A 116 14.86 -4.62 3.79
C LYS A 116 15.52 -3.58 4.71
N GLY A 117 15.18 -3.61 6.01
CA GLY A 117 15.77 -2.73 7.01
C GLY A 117 15.26 -1.29 6.98
N ARG A 118 14.10 -1.05 6.34
CA ARG A 118 13.36 0.22 6.41
C ARG A 118 12.39 0.21 7.60
N ASP A 119 12.13 1.39 8.16
CA ASP A 119 11.21 1.53 9.29
C ASP A 119 9.75 1.30 8.88
N PHE A 120 9.32 1.97 7.80
CA PHE A 120 7.93 1.94 7.32
C PHE A 120 7.84 1.70 5.81
N ASN A 121 6.66 1.26 5.37
CA ASN A 121 6.27 1.14 3.98
C ASN A 121 4.88 1.74 3.70
N SER A 122 4.78 2.60 2.69
CA SER A 122 3.56 3.36 2.36
C SER A 122 2.67 2.67 1.32
N SER A 123 2.88 1.37 1.05
CA SER A 123 2.05 0.62 0.10
C SER A 123 0.70 0.19 0.66
N VAL A 124 0.58 0.10 1.98
CA VAL A 124 -0.71 0.07 2.68
C VAL A 124 -0.63 1.01 3.86
N MET A 125 -1.63 1.89 3.99
CA MET A 125 -1.71 2.84 5.10
C MET A 125 -3.14 2.93 5.61
N LEU A 126 -3.34 2.90 6.93
CA LEU A 126 -4.62 3.22 7.53
C LEU A 126 -4.57 4.65 8.07
N VAL A 127 -5.47 5.49 7.55
CA VAL A 127 -5.65 6.88 7.95
C VAL A 127 -6.90 6.95 8.81
N ASN A 128 -6.75 7.12 10.13
CA ASN A 128 -7.86 7.31 11.08
C ASN A 128 -7.66 8.62 11.84
N GLY A 129 -7.97 9.74 11.18
CA GLY A 129 -7.73 11.09 11.69
C GLY A 129 -7.61 12.12 10.57
N ASN A 130 -7.07 13.30 10.90
CA ASN A 130 -6.76 14.35 9.94
C ASN A 130 -5.24 14.52 9.85
N TYR A 131 -4.70 14.29 8.66
CA TYR A 131 -3.27 14.36 8.37
C TYR A 131 -2.96 15.32 7.22
N ARG A 132 -3.87 16.26 6.94
CA ARG A 132 -3.75 17.26 5.86
C ARG A 132 -2.43 18.03 5.88
N SER A 133 -1.91 18.29 7.08
CA SER A 133 -0.64 19.00 7.27
C SER A 133 0.58 18.27 6.68
N ILE A 134 0.47 16.99 6.33
CA ILE A 134 1.50 16.30 5.54
C ILE A 134 1.55 16.87 4.12
N LEU A 135 0.40 16.94 3.44
CA LEU A 135 0.31 17.52 2.10
C LEU A 135 0.63 19.02 2.12
N GLU A 136 0.09 19.78 3.07
CA GLU A 136 0.35 21.24 3.17
C GLU A 136 1.85 21.53 3.30
N ARG A 137 2.58 20.76 4.11
CA ARG A 137 4.05 20.88 4.23
C ARG A 137 4.77 20.51 2.95
N PHE A 138 4.28 19.50 2.23
CA PHE A 138 4.88 19.12 0.95
C PHE A 138 4.74 20.27 -0.06
N LEU A 139 3.53 20.83 -0.14
CA LEU A 139 3.18 21.90 -1.08
C LEU A 139 3.90 23.21 -0.77
N ALA A 140 4.13 23.52 0.50
CA ALA A 140 4.80 24.74 0.94
C ALA A 140 6.20 24.95 0.32
N ASP A 141 6.92 23.85 0.01
CA ASP A 141 8.15 23.89 -0.76
C ASP A 141 8.28 22.63 -1.63
N THR A 142 7.38 22.52 -2.62
CA THR A 142 7.30 21.34 -3.50
C THR A 142 8.64 21.05 -4.17
N GLN A 143 9.36 22.07 -4.63
CA GLN A 143 10.62 21.90 -5.34
C GLN A 143 11.72 21.35 -4.42
N ALA A 144 11.90 21.91 -3.23
CA ALA A 144 12.91 21.40 -2.30
C ALA A 144 12.56 19.98 -1.82
N ASN A 145 11.27 19.71 -1.57
CA ASN A 145 10.82 18.38 -1.17
C ASN A 145 11.05 17.34 -2.29
N LEU A 146 10.74 17.67 -3.55
CA LEU A 146 11.05 16.78 -4.67
C LEU A 146 12.56 16.50 -4.77
N GLN A 147 13.40 17.50 -4.57
CA GLN A 147 14.86 17.32 -4.59
C GLN A 147 15.36 16.45 -3.42
N ALA A 148 14.85 16.68 -2.21
CA ALA A 148 15.29 15.97 -1.01
C ALA A 148 14.84 14.50 -0.98
N TYR A 149 13.64 14.21 -1.47
CA TYR A 149 13.00 12.89 -1.35
C TYR A 149 13.01 12.06 -2.64
N SER A 150 13.62 12.54 -3.73
CA SER A 150 13.80 11.77 -4.97
C SER A 150 15.23 11.25 -5.13
N GLY A 151 15.42 10.32 -6.08
CA GLY A 151 16.74 9.92 -6.54
C GLY A 151 17.41 8.83 -5.69
N ARG A 152 18.75 8.90 -5.55
CA ARG A 152 19.54 7.86 -4.87
C ARG A 152 19.45 7.91 -3.34
N THR A 153 19.12 9.07 -2.80
CA THR A 153 19.12 9.34 -1.35
C THR A 153 17.71 9.31 -0.75
N GLY A 154 16.67 9.57 -1.55
CA GLY A 154 15.28 9.56 -1.11
C GLY A 154 14.45 8.46 -1.78
N TRP A 155 13.54 7.86 -1.01
CA TRP A 155 12.66 6.76 -1.44
C TRP A 155 11.23 7.24 -1.72
N GLY A 156 11.08 8.52 -2.09
CA GLY A 156 9.82 9.11 -2.51
C GLY A 156 8.91 9.51 -1.35
N ASP A 157 7.61 9.35 -1.58
CA ASP A 157 6.54 9.71 -0.64
C ASP A 157 6.71 9.07 0.73
N GLN A 158 7.20 7.82 0.79
CA GLN A 158 7.34 7.05 2.02
C GLN A 158 8.29 7.72 3.01
N ASP A 159 9.43 8.23 2.53
CA ASP A 159 10.41 8.91 3.38
C ASP A 159 9.87 10.26 3.85
N PHE A 160 9.17 10.98 2.97
CA PHE A 160 8.53 12.24 3.34
C PHE A 160 7.45 12.04 4.42
N ILE A 161 6.61 11.01 4.28
CA ILE A 161 5.59 10.65 5.28
C ILE A 161 6.24 10.24 6.60
N ARG A 162 7.37 9.52 6.58
CA ARG A 162 8.12 9.19 7.80
C ARG A 162 8.63 10.45 8.49
N ASP A 163 9.32 11.32 7.75
CA ASP A 163 9.96 12.51 8.30
C ASP A 163 8.93 13.58 8.70
N SER A 164 7.68 13.39 8.29
CA SER A 164 6.53 14.15 8.75
C SER A 164 6.34 14.11 10.28
N GLY A 165 6.79 13.04 10.95
CA GLY A 165 6.65 12.83 12.40
C GLY A 165 5.24 12.44 12.87
N GLN A 166 4.32 12.16 11.95
CA GLN A 166 2.90 11.90 12.27
C GLN A 166 2.51 10.42 12.25
N ILE A 167 3.44 9.50 11.95
CA ILE A 167 3.17 8.06 11.96
C ILE A 167 2.97 7.56 13.39
N SER A 168 1.87 6.86 13.63
CA SER A 168 1.49 6.32 14.94
C SER A 168 2.10 4.95 15.25
N GLY A 169 2.41 4.15 14.23
CA GLY A 169 3.01 2.83 14.39
C GLY A 169 2.90 1.97 13.13
N ALA A 170 3.33 0.72 13.24
CA ALA A 170 3.19 -0.25 12.16
C ALA A 170 1.87 -1.02 12.28
N LEU A 171 1.17 -1.19 11.15
CA LEU A 171 -0.07 -1.98 11.10
C LEU A 171 0.15 -3.43 11.55
N GLN A 172 1.33 -4.00 11.35
CA GLN A 172 1.67 -5.34 11.80
C GLN A 172 1.79 -5.47 13.34
N ASP A 173 1.90 -4.36 14.08
CA ASP A 173 1.88 -4.40 15.55
C ASP A 173 0.44 -4.66 16.05
N LEU A 174 -0.57 -4.25 15.27
CA LEU A 174 -1.98 -4.50 15.53
C LEU A 174 -2.45 -5.79 14.84
N HIS A 175 -1.95 -6.06 13.63
CA HIS A 175 -2.40 -7.13 12.74
C HIS A 175 -1.19 -7.90 12.18
N PRO A 176 -0.60 -8.83 12.95
CA PRO A 176 0.71 -9.43 12.62
C PRO A 176 0.80 -10.13 11.25
N ASN A 177 -0.31 -10.71 10.77
CA ASN A 177 -0.39 -11.37 9.47
C ASN A 177 -1.08 -10.51 8.41
N LEU A 178 -0.98 -9.19 8.49
CA LEU A 178 -1.58 -8.27 7.52
C LEU A 178 -0.82 -8.30 6.19
N ALA A 179 0.50 -8.14 6.21
CA ALA A 179 1.26 -7.92 4.98
C ALA A 179 2.58 -8.69 4.97
N ALA A 180 2.96 -9.18 3.79
CA ALA A 180 4.31 -9.61 3.49
C ALA A 180 4.78 -9.00 2.17
N SER A 181 6.08 -8.81 2.04
CA SER A 181 6.71 -8.49 0.78
C SER A 181 6.91 -9.77 0.00
N TRP A 182 6.35 -9.83 -1.21
CA TRP A 182 6.59 -11.00 -2.06
C TRP A 182 8.09 -11.18 -2.35
N LYS A 183 8.79 -10.08 -2.66
CA LYS A 183 10.19 -10.15 -3.07
C LYS A 183 11.15 -10.48 -1.92
N VAL A 184 10.83 -10.09 -0.70
CA VAL A 184 11.73 -10.26 0.46
C VAL A 184 11.39 -11.54 1.19
N ASP A 185 10.11 -11.78 1.44
CA ASP A 185 9.68 -12.84 2.33
C ASP A 185 9.35 -14.14 1.58
N LEU A 186 8.86 -14.03 0.33
CA LEU A 186 8.19 -15.15 -0.34
C LEU A 186 8.73 -15.57 -1.70
N ARG A 187 9.64 -14.83 -2.35
CA ARG A 187 10.02 -15.06 -3.77
C ARG A 187 10.61 -16.45 -4.08
N TYR A 188 11.08 -17.15 -3.06
CA TYR A 188 11.62 -18.52 -3.15
C TYR A 188 10.66 -19.59 -2.59
N ARG A 189 9.50 -19.19 -2.07
CA ARG A 189 8.45 -20.09 -1.58
C ARG A 189 7.59 -20.52 -2.76
N MET A 190 7.83 -21.73 -3.27
CA MET A 190 7.07 -22.28 -4.41
C MET A 190 5.78 -23.02 -4.01
N GLY A 191 5.62 -23.33 -2.71
CA GLY A 191 4.49 -24.03 -2.14
C GLY A 191 3.27 -23.14 -1.87
N TRP A 192 2.23 -23.75 -1.32
CA TRP A 192 1.10 -23.00 -0.76
C TRP A 192 1.52 -22.29 0.54
N ILE A 193 1.02 -21.07 0.72
CA ILE A 193 1.15 -20.32 1.96
C ILE A 193 -0.23 -20.26 2.61
N GLU A 194 -0.34 -20.81 3.83
CA GLU A 194 -1.57 -20.88 4.61
C GLU A 194 -1.22 -20.88 6.12
N PRO A 195 -1.68 -19.90 6.92
CA PRO A 195 -2.45 -18.73 6.50
C PRO A 195 -1.57 -17.72 5.74
N ALA A 196 -2.03 -17.30 4.57
CA ALA A 196 -1.41 -16.22 3.81
C ALA A 196 -1.62 -14.86 4.50
N PRO A 197 -0.65 -13.93 4.38
CA PRO A 197 -0.85 -12.55 4.80
C PRO A 197 -1.99 -11.92 4.02
N ALA A 198 -2.77 -11.02 4.62
CA ALA A 198 -3.93 -10.41 3.96
C ALA A 198 -3.58 -9.73 2.64
N VAL A 199 -2.38 -9.14 2.56
CA VAL A 199 -1.84 -8.55 1.35
C VAL A 199 -0.41 -8.98 1.07
N LEU A 200 -0.06 -9.02 -0.21
CA LEU A 200 1.28 -9.20 -0.74
C LEU A 200 1.72 -7.94 -1.46
N VAL A 201 2.84 -7.35 -1.03
CA VAL A 201 3.40 -6.12 -1.62
C VAL A 201 4.43 -6.47 -2.70
N PHE A 202 4.24 -5.97 -3.93
CA PHE A 202 5.13 -6.20 -5.07
C PHE A 202 5.95 -4.95 -5.43
N HIS A 203 6.93 -4.62 -4.58
CA HIS A 203 7.81 -3.48 -4.85
C HIS A 203 8.72 -3.72 -6.07
N GLY A 204 8.61 -2.83 -7.08
CA GLY A 204 9.34 -2.92 -8.34
C GLY A 204 8.90 -4.11 -9.22
N LYS A 205 9.76 -4.56 -10.15
CA LYS A 205 9.47 -5.73 -11.00
C LYS A 205 9.85 -7.06 -10.33
N PRO A 206 9.17 -8.18 -10.64
CA PRO A 206 7.90 -8.26 -11.36
C PRO A 206 6.72 -7.71 -10.56
N LYS A 207 5.71 -7.23 -11.29
CA LYS A 207 4.38 -6.84 -10.81
C LYS A 207 3.45 -8.05 -10.73
N PRO A 208 2.31 -7.96 -9.98
CA PRO A 208 1.41 -9.09 -9.81
C PRO A 208 0.95 -9.74 -11.12
N GLU A 209 0.61 -8.93 -12.12
CA GLU A 209 0.14 -9.35 -13.44
C GLU A 209 1.21 -10.04 -14.29
N GLN A 210 2.49 -9.93 -13.91
CA GLN A 210 3.61 -10.60 -14.55
C GLN A 210 3.90 -11.99 -13.94
N LEU A 211 3.11 -12.41 -12.96
CA LEU A 211 3.28 -13.64 -12.22
C LEU A 211 2.03 -14.50 -12.28
N ARG A 212 2.20 -15.81 -12.07
CA ARG A 212 1.07 -16.72 -11.87
C ARG A 212 0.75 -16.77 -10.39
N ILE A 213 -0.28 -16.04 -9.98
CA ILE A 213 -0.78 -16.02 -8.59
C ILE A 213 -2.07 -16.84 -8.51
N GLU A 214 -2.07 -17.85 -7.66
CA GLU A 214 -3.23 -18.70 -7.38
C GLU A 214 -3.76 -18.40 -5.98
N ASN A 215 -5.03 -17.99 -5.89
CA ASN A 215 -5.72 -17.70 -4.64
C ASN A 215 -7.11 -18.39 -4.62
N PRO A 216 -7.15 -19.72 -4.43
CA PRO A 216 -8.39 -20.49 -4.56
C PRO A 216 -9.40 -20.18 -3.46
N LYS A 217 -8.94 -19.78 -2.27
CA LYS A 217 -9.78 -19.40 -1.13
C LYS A 217 -9.08 -18.34 -0.27
N PRO A 218 -9.83 -17.50 0.46
CA PRO A 218 -9.25 -16.48 1.33
C PRO A 218 -8.16 -17.04 2.24
N GLY A 219 -7.00 -16.37 2.28
CA GLY A 219 -5.89 -16.76 3.15
C GLY A 219 -5.10 -17.98 2.67
N ARG A 220 -5.29 -18.44 1.43
CA ARG A 220 -4.43 -19.45 0.79
C ARG A 220 -3.93 -18.94 -0.55
N VAL A 221 -2.62 -18.74 -0.66
CA VAL A 221 -2.00 -18.22 -1.89
C VAL A 221 -0.80 -19.07 -2.32
N ARG A 222 -0.55 -19.12 -3.63
CA ARG A 222 0.67 -19.63 -4.22
C ARG A 222 1.11 -18.70 -5.34
N VAL A 223 2.37 -18.29 -5.32
CA VAL A 223 2.95 -17.43 -6.36
C VAL A 223 4.01 -18.21 -7.11
N ARG A 224 3.82 -18.38 -8.42
CA ARG A 224 4.75 -19.09 -9.29
C ARG A 224 5.43 -18.10 -10.23
N SER A 225 6.75 -18.26 -10.34
CA SER A 225 7.57 -17.52 -11.29
C SER A 225 8.60 -18.43 -11.92
N TRP A 226 8.59 -18.51 -13.25
CA TRP A 226 9.58 -19.28 -14.02
C TRP A 226 11.00 -18.71 -13.85
N LEU A 227 11.12 -17.40 -13.58
CA LEU A 227 12.39 -16.71 -13.33
C LEU A 227 13.05 -17.17 -12.02
N TYR A 228 12.26 -17.42 -10.98
CA TYR A 228 12.79 -17.76 -9.65
C TYR A 228 12.78 -19.26 -9.36
N TRP A 229 12.19 -20.08 -10.24
CA TRP A 229 12.13 -21.53 -10.06
C TRP A 229 13.51 -22.20 -9.97
N PRO A 230 14.49 -21.88 -10.84
CA PRO A 230 15.85 -22.45 -10.72
C PRO A 230 16.56 -22.00 -9.44
N LEU A 231 16.37 -20.74 -9.03
CA LEU A 231 17.00 -20.16 -7.84
C LEU A 231 16.42 -20.71 -6.54
N ALA A 232 15.12 -21.04 -6.53
CA ALA A 232 14.47 -21.67 -5.38
C ALA A 232 15.02 -23.09 -5.13
N TRP A 233 15.30 -23.85 -6.19
CA TRP A 233 15.95 -25.17 -6.10
C TRP A 233 17.35 -25.08 -5.49
N LEU A 234 18.18 -24.16 -5.96
CA LEU A 234 19.53 -23.96 -5.42
C LEU A 234 19.51 -23.57 -3.93
N LYS A 235 18.55 -22.74 -3.52
CA LYS A 235 18.36 -22.39 -2.10
C LYS A 235 17.84 -23.51 -1.22
N ALA A 236 17.16 -24.51 -1.77
CA ALA A 236 16.68 -25.66 -1.00
C ALA A 236 17.78 -26.71 -0.76
N LEU A 237 18.90 -26.62 -1.50
CA LEU A 237 20.05 -27.51 -1.40
C LEU A 237 21.19 -26.93 -0.55
N ALA A 238 21.06 -25.69 -0.08
CA ALA A 238 22.02 -24.98 0.77
C ALA A 238 21.44 -24.75 2.16
#